data_AF-A0AA42TGE9-F1
#
_entry.id   AF-A0AA42TGE9-F1
#
_cell.length_a   1.000
_cell.length_b   1.000
_cell.length_c   1.000
_cell.angle_alpha   90.00
_cell.angle_beta   90.00
_cell.angle_gamma   90.00
#
_symmetry.space_group_name_H-M   'P 1'
#
loop_
_entity.id
_entity.type
_entity.pdbx_description
1 polymer ?
#
loop_
_entity_poly.entity_id
_entity_poly.type
_entity_poly.pdbx_seq_one_letter_code
_entity_poly.pdbx_strand_id
1 'polypeptide(L)' 'MTQVIACIDGSTSAPAVCDYAAWASLSLEAPLTFLHVLDQRQ' A
#
# COMPACT_ATOMS: atom_id res chain seq x y z
N MET A 1 6.19 -6.67 -16.33
CA MET A 1 5.54 -5.45 -15.82
C MET A 1 5.66 -5.47 -14.30
N THR A 2 6.28 -4.46 -13.71
CA THR A 2 6.46 -4.31 -12.26
C THR A 2 5.38 -3.40 -11.69
N GLN A 3 4.87 -3.69 -10.49
CA GLN A 3 3.85 -2.89 -9.80
C GLN A 3 4.18 -2.81 -8.31
N VAL A 4 3.79 -1.70 -7.67
CA VAL A 4 3.84 -1.54 -6.21
C VAL A 4 2.47 -1.92 -5.66
N ILE A 5 2.45 -2.83 -4.67
CA ILE A 5 1.22 -3.23 -3.96
C ILE A 5 1.38 -2.81 -2.50
N ALA A 6 0.46 -1.97 -2.02
CA ALA A 6 0.41 -1.51 -0.65
C ALA A 6 -0.72 -2.23 0.10
N CYS A 7 -0.38 -3.10 1.05
CA CYS A 7 -1.35 -3.79 1.89
C CYS A 7 -1.67 -2.93 3.13
N ILE A 8 -2.95 -2.59 3.32
CA ILE A 8 -3.42 -1.76 4.43
C ILE A 8 -4.52 -2.49 5.20
N ASP A 9 -4.53 -2.35 6.52
CA ASP A 9 -5.41 -3.12 7.43
C ASP A 9 -6.11 -2.22 8.47
N GLY A 10 -6.06 -0.90 8.29
CA GLY A 10 -6.62 0.07 9.24
C GLY A 10 -5.80 0.23 10.54
N SER A 11 -4.64 -0.41 10.64
CA SER A 11 -3.72 -0.20 11.76
C SER A 11 -3.17 1.23 11.80
N THR A 12 -2.60 1.62 12.94
CA THR A 12 -1.88 2.90 13.10
C THR A 12 -0.69 3.04 12.17
N SER A 13 -0.17 1.93 11.66
CA SER A 13 0.91 1.84 10.66
C SER A 13 0.43 2.09 9.22
N ALA A 14 -0.87 1.96 8.91
CA ALA A 14 -1.39 2.07 7.54
C ALA A 14 -1.04 3.40 6.83
N PRO A 15 -1.08 4.59 7.48
CA PRO A 15 -0.65 5.84 6.84
C PRO A 15 0.80 5.82 6.38
N ALA A 16 1.71 5.25 7.18
CA ALA A 16 3.12 5.14 6.80
C ALA A 16 3.28 4.22 5.57
N VAL A 17 2.52 3.11 5.51
CA VAL A 17 2.50 2.25 4.32
C VAL A 17 2.06 3.02 3.07
N CYS A 18 1.02 3.86 3.18
CA CYS A 18 0.58 4.71 2.08
C CYS A 18 1.65 5.68 1.59
N ASP A 19 2.33 6.36 2.51
CA ASP A 19 3.36 7.36 2.18
C ASP A 19 4.54 6.71 1.45
N TYR A 20 5.08 5.61 1.97
CA TYR A 20 6.20 4.91 1.35
C TYR A 20 5.82 4.24 0.03
N ALA A 21 4.60 3.73 -0.10
CA ALA A 21 4.15 3.13 -1.35
C ALA A 21 3.97 4.17 -2.46
N ALA A 22 3.46 5.37 -2.12
CA ALA A 22 3.40 6.50 -3.05
C ALA A 22 4.80 6.93 -3.50
N TRP A 23 5.74 7.06 -2.54
CA TRP A 23 7.13 7.36 -2.84
C TRP A 23 7.77 6.30 -3.77
N ALA A 24 7.54 5.01 -3.50
CA ALA A 24 8.08 3.91 -4.29
C ALA A 24 7.49 3.88 -5.71
N SER A 25 6.19 4.13 -5.85
CA SER A 25 5.52 4.21 -7.16
C SER A 25 6.11 5.31 -8.04
N LEU A 26 6.34 6.49 -7.47
CA LEU A 26 6.97 7.60 -8.18
C LEU A 26 8.44 7.30 -8.51
N SER A 27 9.18 6.73 -7.57
CA SER A 27 10.62 6.46 -7.74
C SER A 27 10.92 5.34 -8.74
N LEU A 28 10.00 4.37 -8.86
CA LEU A 28 10.15 3.21 -9.74
C LEU A 28 9.40 3.36 -11.06
N GLU A 29 8.70 4.49 -11.27
CA GLU A 29 7.80 4.71 -12.41
C GLU A 29 6.83 3.53 -12.63
N ALA A 30 6.33 2.98 -11.52
CA ALA A 30 5.51 1.77 -11.50
C ALA A 30 4.12 2.06 -10.91
N PRO A 31 3.05 1.47 -11.46
CA PRO A 31 1.69 1.68 -10.95
C PRO A 31 1.56 1.21 -9.49
N LEU A 32 0.74 1.94 -8.72
CA LEU A 32 0.43 1.64 -7.33
C LEU A 32 -1.00 1.12 -7.19
N THR A 33 -1.15 -0.01 -6.50
CA THR A 33 -2.45 -0.54 -6.08
C THR A 33 -2.50 -0.65 -4.56
N PHE A 34 -3.59 -0.16 -3.96
CA PHE A 34 -3.90 -0.38 -2.55
C PHE A 34 -4.76 -1.64 -2.39
N LEU A 35 -4.37 -2.51 -1.47
CA LEU A 35 -5.12 -3.69 -1.07
C LEU A 35 -5.51 -3.58 0.39
N HIS A 36 -6.80 -3.39 0.65
CA HIS A 36 -7.31 -3.43 2.01
C HIS A 36 -7.50 -4.87 2.47
N VAL A 37 -6.74 -5.29 3.49
CA VAL A 37 -6.85 -6.60 4.11
C VAL A 37 -7.90 -6.54 5.21
N LEU A 38 -9.03 -7.17 4.95
CA LEU A 38 -10.10 -7.35 5.94
C LEU A 38 -9.68 -8.48 6.90
N ASP A 39 -9.63 -8.20 8.20
CA ASP A 39 -9.56 -9.27 9.21
C ASP A 39 -10.94 -9.93 9.28
N GLN A 40 -11.00 -11.27 9.26
CA GLN A 40 -12.28 -12.01 9.36
C GLN A 40 -13.00 -11.81 10.69
N ARG A 41 -12.39 -11.09 11.63
CA ARG A 41 -12.95 -10.74 12.95
C ARG A 41 -13.59 -9.35 13.00
N GLN A 42 -13.69 -8.65 11.88
CA GLN A 42 -14.49 -7.42 11.73
C GLN A 42 -15.88 -7.71 11.16
#